data_AF-A0A539EI21-F1
#
_entry.id   AF-A0A539EI21-F1
#
_cell.length_a   1.000
_cell.length_b   1.000
_cell.length_c   1.000
_cell.angle_alpha   90.00
_cell.angle_beta   90.00
_cell.angle_gamma   90.00
#
_symmetry.space_group_name_H-M   'P 1'
#
loop_
_entity.id
_entity.type
_entity.pdbx_description
1 polymer ?
#
loop_
_entity_poly.entity_id
_entity_poly.type
_entity_poly.pdbx_seq_one_letter_code
_entity_poly.pdbx_strand_id
1 'polypeptide(L)'
;GVAAVEVQSLRTAGEIFFRLRWADKTKSEDLELSGQFVDGVALEFPLVTGSLPAPMMGEAGKPVNVWRWSAAMAKPDHHAKAYSDYYRPDAIHTTIKYPTKPEDLVAEGWGTVGRRETQAVDGAGDWKDGTWTVVLRRKLDAPGGAAFKGGTVVPFALAVWEGGAQERGPHKSFSVWNNLLLDRGAPVPPKAPLERGRLVYQRYGCGACHGAEAKGGVANPGSQADPIPALDRVAEGFTEAEIQKVILEGRNAVSKEPGGIAPRLHMNSWKTLMDQDEVHVLTDYLFSLMPQGEKSEW
;
A
#
# COMPACT_ATOMS: atom_id res chain seq x y z
N GLY A 1 5.11 -0.54 -15.58
CA GLY A 1 5.12 -0.40 -14.13
C GLY A 1 6.09 0.69 -13.74
N VAL A 2 5.57 1.72 -13.08
CA VAL A 2 6.35 2.86 -12.59
C VAL A 2 7.25 2.43 -11.45
N ALA A 3 8.57 2.54 -11.65
CA ALA A 3 9.56 2.08 -10.67
C ALA A 3 9.81 3.05 -9.51
N ALA A 4 9.53 4.35 -9.71
CA ALA A 4 9.83 5.38 -8.72
C ALA A 4 8.87 6.57 -8.84
N VAL A 5 8.57 7.18 -7.69
CA VAL A 5 7.75 8.40 -7.56
C VAL A 5 8.48 9.36 -6.64
N GLU A 6 8.72 10.58 -7.09
CA GLU A 6 9.19 11.67 -6.25
C GLU A 6 7.99 12.25 -5.49
N VAL A 7 8.09 12.31 -4.15
CA VAL A 7 7.07 12.87 -3.29
C VAL A 7 7.63 14.05 -2.51
N GLN A 8 6.94 15.18 -2.58
CA GLN A 8 7.20 16.35 -1.75
C GLN A 8 5.92 16.76 -1.04
N SER A 9 6.05 17.37 0.15
CA SER A 9 4.91 17.89 0.88
C SER A 9 5.17 19.30 1.39
N LEU A 10 4.09 20.06 1.55
CA LEU A 10 4.09 21.40 2.14
C LEU A 10 2.89 21.52 3.05
N ARG A 11 3.09 22.03 4.27
CA ARG A 11 2.02 22.32 5.22
C ARG A 11 2.00 23.82 5.53
N THR A 12 0.81 24.40 5.57
CA THR A 12 0.55 25.74 6.07
C THR A 12 -0.22 25.64 7.40
N ALA A 13 -0.61 26.78 7.97
CA ALA A 13 -1.46 26.78 9.17
C ALA A 13 -2.84 26.12 8.94
N GLY A 14 -3.35 26.13 7.70
CA GLY A 14 -4.69 25.65 7.38
C GLY A 14 -4.76 24.47 6.40
N GLU A 15 -3.66 24.12 5.72
CA GLU A 15 -3.69 23.16 4.61
C GLU A 15 -2.46 22.28 4.53
N ILE A 16 -2.62 21.11 3.92
CA ILE A 16 -1.53 20.20 3.53
C ILE A 16 -1.57 19.97 2.02
N PHE A 17 -0.39 19.95 1.41
CA PHE A 17 -0.18 19.71 0.00
C PHE A 17 0.80 18.55 -0.19
N PHE A 18 0.55 17.73 -1.19
CA PHE A 18 1.48 16.70 -1.66
C PHE A 18 1.69 16.86 -3.15
N ARG A 19 2.94 16.97 -3.57
CA ARG A 19 3.34 16.89 -4.99
C ARG A 19 3.90 15.50 -5.24
N LEU A 20 3.34 14.82 -6.24
CA LEU A 20 3.77 13.50 -6.70
C LEU A 20 4.23 13.63 -8.15
N ARG A 21 5.41 13.09 -8.47
CA ARG A 21 6.00 13.20 -9.80
C ARG A 21 6.61 11.87 -10.22
N TRP A 22 6.28 11.39 -11.41
CA TRP A 22 6.80 10.12 -11.94
C TRP A 22 6.97 10.18 -13.46
N ALA A 23 7.92 9.39 -13.97
CA ALA A 23 8.15 9.26 -15.39
C ALA A 23 7.09 8.32 -16.01
N ASP A 24 6.50 8.77 -17.11
CA ASP A 24 5.55 8.01 -17.93
C ASP A 24 5.65 8.50 -19.38
N LYS A 25 6.04 7.61 -20.28
CA LYS A 25 6.22 7.96 -21.70
C LYS A 25 4.88 8.19 -22.40
N THR A 26 3.79 7.73 -21.81
CA THR A 26 2.44 7.89 -22.30
C THR A 26 1.69 8.92 -21.46
N LYS A 27 0.81 9.67 -22.12
CA LYS A 27 -0.15 10.55 -21.45
C LYS A 27 -1.51 9.87 -21.53
N SER A 28 -1.78 8.93 -20.63
CA SER A 28 -2.98 8.11 -20.67
C SER A 28 -4.10 8.80 -19.88
N GLU A 29 -4.77 9.74 -20.53
CA GLU A 29 -5.81 10.58 -19.90
C GLU A 29 -7.22 10.36 -20.46
N ASP A 30 -7.32 9.62 -21.57
CA ASP A 30 -8.57 9.39 -22.31
C ASP A 30 -9.13 7.99 -22.07
N LEU A 31 -10.45 7.93 -21.91
CA LEU A 31 -11.23 6.69 -21.71
C LEU A 31 -12.12 6.37 -22.90
N GLU A 32 -11.82 6.94 -24.07
CA GLU A 32 -12.70 6.93 -25.23
C GLU A 32 -12.78 5.56 -25.93
N LEU A 33 -11.79 4.69 -25.73
CA LEU A 33 -11.68 3.40 -26.44
C LEU A 33 -11.72 2.20 -25.49
N SER A 34 -12.36 1.13 -25.96
CA SER A 34 -12.37 -0.13 -25.24
C SER A 34 -10.96 -0.72 -25.15
N GLY A 35 -10.45 -0.93 -23.94
CA GLY A 35 -9.14 -1.50 -23.65
C GLY A 35 -8.08 -0.47 -23.26
N GLN A 36 -8.45 0.79 -23.12
CA GLN A 36 -7.57 1.84 -22.59
C GLN A 36 -7.81 2.06 -21.10
N PHE A 37 -6.72 2.32 -20.38
CA PHE A 37 -6.73 2.67 -18.96
C PHE A 37 -6.01 3.99 -18.78
N VAL A 38 -6.34 4.67 -17.69
CA VAL A 38 -5.83 6.00 -17.40
C VAL A 38 -4.77 5.96 -16.33
N ASP A 39 -3.84 6.90 -16.43
CA ASP A 39 -2.82 7.09 -15.42
C ASP A 39 -3.48 7.56 -14.12
N GLY A 40 -2.86 7.21 -13.01
CA GLY A 40 -3.37 7.58 -11.70
C GLY A 40 -2.35 7.44 -10.59
N VAL A 41 -2.62 8.13 -9.50
CA VAL A 41 -1.81 8.08 -8.29
C VAL A 41 -2.70 8.13 -7.07
N ALA A 42 -2.30 7.42 -6.02
CA ALA A 42 -2.96 7.49 -4.72
C ALA A 42 -1.95 7.66 -3.59
N LEU A 43 -2.37 8.40 -2.57
CA LEU A 43 -1.77 8.41 -1.24
C LEU A 43 -2.72 7.71 -0.27
N GLU A 44 -2.17 6.91 0.63
CA GLU A 44 -2.94 6.32 1.74
C GLU A 44 -2.30 6.66 3.08
N PHE A 45 -3.15 6.80 4.09
CA PHE A 45 -2.80 7.18 5.44
C PHE A 45 -3.59 6.33 6.44
N PRO A 46 -3.01 5.86 7.56
CA PRO A 46 -3.76 5.14 8.57
C PRO A 46 -4.72 6.08 9.30
N LEU A 47 -5.91 5.57 9.64
CA LEU A 47 -6.89 6.28 10.48
C LEU A 47 -6.78 5.92 11.97
N VAL A 48 -5.91 4.96 12.30
CA VAL A 48 -5.60 4.55 13.67
C VAL A 48 -4.17 4.93 14.04
N THR A 49 -3.91 5.15 15.32
CA THR A 49 -2.58 5.49 15.86
C THR A 49 -1.97 4.33 16.64
N GLY A 50 -0.64 4.26 16.71
CA GLY A 50 0.08 3.30 17.56
C GLY A 50 0.35 1.93 16.94
N SER A 51 -0.39 1.57 15.89
CA SER A 51 -0.09 0.40 15.05
C SER A 51 -0.30 0.75 13.58
N LEU A 52 0.59 0.26 12.71
CA LEU A 52 0.40 0.39 11.27
C LEU A 52 -0.51 -0.74 10.79
N PRO A 53 -1.57 -0.44 10.02
CA PRO A 53 -2.33 -1.48 9.34
C PRO A 53 -1.54 -2.06 8.17
N ALA A 54 -2.05 -3.11 7.53
CA ALA A 54 -1.45 -3.59 6.29
C ALA A 54 -1.38 -2.44 5.24
N PRO A 55 -0.24 -2.25 4.54
CA PRO A 55 -0.11 -1.26 3.47
C PRO A 55 -0.91 -1.64 2.21
N MET A 56 -1.68 -2.73 2.28
CA MET A 56 -2.55 -3.21 1.21
C MET A 56 -3.98 -2.77 1.50
N MET A 57 -4.17 -1.45 1.64
CA MET A 57 -5.47 -0.82 1.87
C MET A 57 -6.09 -1.10 3.25
N GLY A 58 -5.27 -1.28 4.29
CA GLY A 58 -5.75 -1.47 5.65
C GLY A 58 -6.02 -2.92 6.04
N GLU A 59 -6.64 -3.11 7.19
CA GLU A 59 -7.14 -4.39 7.69
C GLU A 59 -8.37 -4.16 8.59
N ALA A 60 -9.11 -5.22 8.92
CA ALA A 60 -10.33 -5.12 9.72
C ALA A 60 -10.09 -4.36 11.04
N GLY A 61 -10.87 -3.30 11.29
CA GLY A 61 -10.73 -2.46 12.48
C GLY A 61 -9.53 -1.50 12.47
N LYS A 62 -8.72 -1.51 11.40
CA LYS A 62 -7.63 -0.55 11.19
C LYS A 62 -7.73 0.07 9.80
N PRO A 63 -8.72 0.97 9.59
CA PRO A 63 -8.95 1.58 8.30
C PRO A 63 -7.82 2.51 7.86
N VAL A 64 -7.74 2.70 6.56
CA VAL A 64 -6.90 3.72 5.91
C VAL A 64 -7.78 4.72 5.16
N ASN A 65 -7.32 5.97 5.09
CA ASN A 65 -7.87 6.99 4.21
C ASN A 65 -7.01 7.08 2.96
N VAL A 66 -7.63 6.92 1.78
CA VAL A 66 -6.94 6.92 0.48
C VAL A 66 -7.40 8.13 -0.33
N TRP A 67 -6.46 8.91 -0.84
CA TRP A 67 -6.70 10.01 -1.77
C TRP A 67 -6.24 9.56 -3.14
N ARG A 68 -7.17 9.38 -4.09
CA ARG A 68 -6.85 8.90 -5.43
C ARG A 68 -7.13 9.98 -6.47
N TRP A 69 -6.15 10.27 -7.29
CA TRP A 69 -6.31 11.08 -8.50
C TRP A 69 -6.11 10.20 -9.73
N SER A 70 -6.79 10.57 -10.82
CA SER A 70 -6.60 9.97 -12.14
C SER A 70 -6.52 11.06 -13.20
N ALA A 71 -5.76 10.82 -14.26
CA ALA A 71 -5.63 11.69 -15.42
C ALA A 71 -6.97 12.04 -16.07
N ALA A 72 -7.96 11.14 -16.00
CA ALA A 72 -9.32 11.41 -16.48
C ALA A 72 -10.00 12.59 -15.74
N MET A 73 -9.57 12.89 -14.50
CA MET A 73 -10.11 13.97 -13.67
C MET A 73 -9.53 15.33 -14.03
N ALA A 74 -8.45 15.39 -14.83
CA ALA A 74 -7.83 16.64 -15.26
C ALA A 74 -8.62 17.37 -16.35
N LYS A 75 -9.56 16.68 -17.02
CA LYS A 75 -10.41 17.24 -18.08
C LYS A 75 -11.77 17.67 -17.50
N PRO A 76 -12.12 18.98 -17.54
CA PRO A 76 -13.47 19.41 -17.16
C PRO A 76 -14.53 18.83 -18.11
N ASP A 77 -15.69 18.48 -17.57
CA ASP A 77 -16.89 18.06 -18.31
C ASP A 77 -16.70 16.89 -19.29
N HIS A 78 -15.77 15.98 -19.00
CA HIS A 78 -15.60 14.76 -19.79
C HIS A 78 -16.64 13.70 -19.43
N HIS A 79 -17.26 13.18 -20.49
CA HIS A 79 -18.27 12.13 -20.47
C HIS A 79 -17.70 10.91 -21.19
N ALA A 80 -17.41 9.83 -20.47
CA ALA A 80 -17.02 8.57 -21.09
C ALA A 80 -18.09 7.51 -20.80
N LYS A 81 -18.20 6.51 -21.69
CA LYS A 81 -18.88 5.25 -21.33
C LYS A 81 -18.23 4.76 -20.04
N ALA A 82 -19.02 4.41 -19.04
CA ALA A 82 -18.46 3.95 -17.77
C ALA A 82 -17.56 2.75 -18.04
N TYR A 83 -16.25 2.95 -17.87
CA TYR A 83 -15.27 1.92 -18.10
C TYR A 83 -15.03 1.13 -16.80
N SER A 84 -14.57 -0.10 -16.96
CA SER A 84 -14.64 -1.22 -16.00
C SER A 84 -13.85 -1.10 -14.69
N ASP A 85 -13.37 0.09 -14.30
CA ASP A 85 -12.67 0.27 -13.01
C ASP A 85 -13.60 -0.02 -11.81
N TYR A 86 -14.91 0.15 -12.01
CA TYR A 86 -15.97 -0.40 -11.16
C TYR A 86 -16.72 -1.46 -11.97
N TYR A 87 -16.67 -2.74 -11.58
CA TYR A 87 -17.53 -3.75 -12.18
C TYR A 87 -19.00 -3.41 -11.87
N ARG A 88 -19.69 -2.83 -12.85
CA ARG A 88 -21.12 -2.57 -12.84
C ARG A 88 -21.70 -3.13 -14.15
N PRO A 89 -22.39 -4.28 -14.12
CA PRO A 89 -22.90 -4.95 -15.32
C PRO A 89 -23.80 -4.07 -16.20
N ASP A 90 -24.45 -3.07 -15.62
CA ASP A 90 -25.32 -2.08 -16.26
C ASP A 90 -24.56 -0.87 -16.83
N ALA A 91 -23.30 -0.65 -16.42
CA ALA A 91 -22.61 0.61 -16.67
C ALA A 91 -21.99 0.72 -18.07
N ILE A 92 -21.76 -0.39 -18.78
CA ILE A 92 -21.16 -0.43 -20.13
C ILE A 92 -22.00 0.38 -21.16
N HIS A 93 -23.28 0.59 -20.88
CA HIS A 93 -24.21 1.39 -21.70
C HIS A 93 -24.48 2.80 -21.14
N THR A 94 -23.87 3.17 -20.01
CA THR A 94 -24.11 4.47 -19.35
C THR A 94 -22.95 5.42 -19.58
N THR A 95 -23.27 6.65 -19.96
CA THR A 95 -22.31 7.75 -19.99
C THR A 95 -22.25 8.37 -18.60
N ILE A 96 -21.10 8.29 -17.93
CA ILE A 96 -20.91 8.94 -16.63
C ILE A 96 -20.10 10.22 -16.79
N LYS A 97 -20.50 11.27 -16.05
CA LYS A 97 -19.67 12.46 -15.87
C LYS A 97 -18.54 12.10 -14.92
N TYR A 98 -17.30 12.24 -15.35
CA TYR A 98 -16.14 11.98 -14.48
C TYR A 98 -16.02 13.11 -13.44
N PRO A 99 -15.66 12.78 -12.18
CA PRO A 99 -15.40 13.79 -11.18
C PRO A 99 -14.14 14.58 -11.57
N THR A 100 -14.18 15.89 -11.36
CA THR A 100 -13.00 16.76 -11.52
C THR A 100 -12.16 16.87 -10.25
N LYS A 101 -12.66 16.29 -9.15
CA LYS A 101 -11.95 16.21 -7.87
C LYS A 101 -11.38 14.81 -7.67
N PRO A 102 -10.21 14.68 -7.00
CA PRO A 102 -9.73 13.40 -6.48
C PRO A 102 -10.79 12.67 -5.66
N GLU A 103 -10.71 11.35 -5.63
CA GLU A 103 -11.54 10.54 -4.75
C GLU A 103 -10.97 10.56 -3.33
N ASP A 104 -11.86 10.71 -2.34
CA ASP A 104 -11.54 10.62 -0.91
C ASP A 104 -12.20 9.33 -0.38
N LEU A 105 -11.37 8.32 -0.15
CA LEU A 105 -11.79 6.94 0.04
C LEU A 105 -11.40 6.43 1.44
N VAL A 106 -12.06 5.36 1.86
CA VAL A 106 -11.75 4.59 3.06
C VAL A 106 -11.67 3.10 2.71
N ALA A 107 -10.77 2.37 3.35
CA ALA A 107 -10.64 0.92 3.20
C ALA A 107 -10.20 0.26 4.51
N GLU A 108 -10.67 -0.96 4.75
CA GLU A 108 -10.35 -1.87 5.85
C GLU A 108 -9.87 -3.22 5.31
N GLY A 109 -8.97 -3.17 4.33
CA GLY A 109 -8.42 -4.33 3.64
C GLY A 109 -9.00 -4.59 2.26
N TRP A 110 -8.56 -5.69 1.66
CA TRP A 110 -8.88 -6.05 0.28
C TRP A 110 -10.39 -6.06 -0.02
N GLY A 111 -10.78 -5.36 -1.10
CA GLY A 111 -12.17 -5.35 -1.58
C GLY A 111 -13.14 -4.47 -0.80
N THR A 112 -12.68 -3.76 0.23
CA THR A 112 -13.54 -2.93 1.10
C THR A 112 -13.57 -1.44 0.73
N VAL A 113 -12.86 -1.05 -0.33
CA VAL A 113 -12.74 0.35 -0.76
C VAL A 113 -14.11 0.98 -0.97
N GLY A 114 -14.37 2.04 -0.23
CA GLY A 114 -15.57 2.85 -0.31
C GLY A 114 -15.26 4.34 -0.34
N ARG A 115 -16.22 5.14 -0.80
CA ARG A 115 -16.15 6.60 -0.70
C ARG A 115 -16.42 7.03 0.73
N ARG A 116 -15.70 8.06 1.20
CA ARG A 116 -16.05 8.75 2.44
C ARG A 116 -17.31 9.61 2.25
N GLU A 117 -18.00 9.89 3.35
CA GLU A 117 -19.17 10.78 3.36
C GLU A 117 -18.84 12.19 2.87
N THR A 118 -17.64 12.67 3.22
CA THR A 118 -17.13 13.98 2.79
C THR A 118 -15.94 13.79 1.86
N GLN A 119 -16.01 14.38 0.67
CA GLN A 119 -14.89 14.52 -0.25
C GLN A 119 -14.20 15.87 0.04
N ALA A 120 -13.01 15.82 0.65
CA ALA A 120 -12.31 17.02 1.14
C ALA A 120 -11.03 17.38 0.36
N VAL A 121 -10.68 16.59 -0.66
CA VAL A 121 -9.39 16.65 -1.32
C VAL A 121 -9.52 17.36 -2.67
N ASP A 122 -8.79 18.43 -2.88
CA ASP A 122 -8.64 19.01 -4.22
C ASP A 122 -7.39 18.46 -4.87
N GLY A 123 -7.34 18.48 -6.20
CA GLY A 123 -6.15 18.06 -6.91
C GLY A 123 -6.11 18.53 -8.35
N ALA A 124 -4.90 18.59 -8.88
CA ALA A 124 -4.63 18.91 -10.27
C ALA A 124 -3.42 18.10 -10.73
N GLY A 125 -3.40 17.74 -12.01
CA GLY A 125 -2.26 17.05 -12.62
C GLY A 125 -1.94 17.66 -13.97
N ASP A 126 -0.65 17.68 -14.29
CA ASP A 126 -0.13 18.07 -15.60
C ASP A 126 0.88 17.03 -16.07
N TRP A 127 0.90 16.79 -17.38
CA TRP A 127 1.88 15.91 -18.02
C TRP A 127 2.69 16.71 -19.01
N LYS A 128 4.01 16.65 -18.85
CA LYS A 128 4.95 17.36 -19.70
C LYS A 128 6.22 16.54 -19.88
N ASP A 129 6.66 16.41 -21.13
CA ASP A 129 7.94 15.80 -21.51
C ASP A 129 8.15 14.40 -20.89
N GLY A 130 7.12 13.54 -20.95
CA GLY A 130 7.21 12.17 -20.43
C GLY A 130 7.15 12.06 -18.91
N THR A 131 6.59 13.06 -18.23
CA THR A 131 6.50 13.11 -16.76
C THR A 131 5.15 13.65 -16.32
N TRP A 132 4.49 12.92 -15.42
CA TRP A 132 3.34 13.44 -14.68
C TRP A 132 3.79 14.22 -13.45
N THR A 133 3.11 15.32 -13.15
CA THR A 133 3.17 16.03 -11.87
C THR A 133 1.76 16.26 -11.36
N VAL A 134 1.45 15.70 -10.20
CA VAL A 134 0.14 15.81 -9.54
C VAL A 134 0.30 16.51 -8.21
N VAL A 135 -0.58 17.45 -7.91
CA VAL A 135 -0.69 18.08 -6.59
C VAL A 135 -2.03 17.70 -5.98
N LEU A 136 -1.99 17.16 -4.77
CA LEU A 136 -3.15 16.94 -3.91
C LEU A 136 -3.14 17.96 -2.78
N ARG A 137 -4.29 18.51 -2.45
CA ARG A 137 -4.49 19.53 -1.40
C ARG A 137 -5.65 19.12 -0.51
N ARG A 138 -5.50 19.31 0.80
CA ARG A 138 -6.60 19.17 1.75
C ARG A 138 -6.51 20.24 2.84
N LYS A 139 -7.65 20.81 3.23
CA LYS A 139 -7.74 21.64 4.43
C LYS A 139 -7.57 20.80 5.70
N LEU A 140 -6.84 21.31 6.68
CA LEU A 140 -6.55 20.62 7.94
C LEU A 140 -7.76 20.50 8.86
N ASP A 141 -8.75 21.39 8.73
CA ASP A 141 -10.00 21.41 9.49
C ASP A 141 -11.12 20.58 8.84
N ALA A 142 -10.88 19.99 7.67
CA ALA A 142 -11.87 19.18 6.99
C ALA A 142 -12.26 17.96 7.85
N PRO A 143 -13.56 17.66 8.02
CA PRO A 143 -14.01 16.61 8.94
C PRO A 143 -13.57 15.21 8.50
N GLY A 144 -13.28 14.36 9.49
CA GLY A 144 -12.87 12.96 9.33
C GLY A 144 -11.51 12.78 8.64
N GLY A 145 -11.20 11.56 8.17
CA GLY A 145 -9.99 11.29 7.39
C GLY A 145 -8.70 11.38 8.22
N ALA A 146 -7.55 11.32 7.53
CA ALA A 146 -6.25 11.36 8.19
C ALA A 146 -5.96 12.71 8.85
N ALA A 147 -5.27 12.68 10.00
CA ALA A 147 -4.90 13.88 10.76
C ALA A 147 -3.46 14.30 10.47
N PHE A 148 -3.26 15.58 10.13
CA PHE A 148 -1.95 16.16 9.82
C PHE A 148 -1.56 17.22 10.86
N LYS A 149 -1.34 16.77 12.09
CA LYS A 149 -0.97 17.63 13.21
C LYS A 149 0.53 17.96 13.17
N GLY A 150 0.89 19.21 13.41
CA GLY A 150 2.28 19.63 13.54
C GLY A 150 3.01 18.88 14.66
N GLY A 151 4.31 18.60 14.46
CA GLY A 151 5.15 17.87 15.40
C GLY A 151 4.89 16.36 15.45
N THR A 152 4.11 15.82 14.51
CA THR A 152 3.80 14.38 14.45
C THR A 152 4.47 13.71 13.25
N VAL A 153 4.67 12.39 13.38
CA VAL A 153 4.99 11.52 12.25
C VAL A 153 3.70 10.95 11.71
N VAL A 154 3.42 11.19 10.43
CA VAL A 154 2.26 10.64 9.73
C VAL A 154 2.74 9.53 8.78
N PRO A 155 2.38 8.26 9.02
CA PRO A 155 2.68 7.20 8.07
C PRO A 155 1.89 7.41 6.78
N PHE A 156 2.52 7.18 5.64
CA PHE A 156 1.85 7.18 4.34
C PHE A 156 2.40 6.07 3.44
N ALA A 157 1.55 5.53 2.58
CA ALA A 157 1.97 4.73 1.43
C ALA A 157 1.38 5.34 0.16
N LEU A 158 1.87 4.89 -0.98
CA LEU A 158 1.45 5.38 -2.30
C LEU A 158 1.27 4.24 -3.28
N ALA A 159 0.40 4.47 -4.26
CA ALA A 159 0.27 3.62 -5.43
C ALA A 159 0.21 4.45 -6.71
N VAL A 160 0.74 3.92 -7.81
CA VAL A 160 0.69 4.52 -9.15
C VAL A 160 0.21 3.48 -10.15
N TRP A 161 -0.63 3.95 -11.08
CA TRP A 161 -1.11 3.19 -12.22
C TRP A 161 -0.58 3.85 -13.50
N GLU A 162 0.13 3.07 -14.31
CA GLU A 162 0.51 3.41 -15.69
C GLU A 162 -0.53 2.81 -16.66
N GLY A 163 -1.44 3.65 -17.15
CA GLY A 163 -2.54 3.24 -18.02
C GLY A 163 -2.04 2.62 -19.33
N GLY A 164 -0.95 3.18 -19.89
CA GLY A 164 -0.24 2.63 -21.05
C GLY A 164 0.30 1.21 -20.83
N ALA A 165 0.61 0.83 -19.59
CA ALA A 165 1.01 -0.52 -19.19
C ALA A 165 -0.18 -1.40 -18.76
N GLN A 166 -1.41 -0.97 -19.03
CA GLN A 166 -2.66 -1.66 -18.70
C GLN A 166 -2.92 -1.83 -17.20
N GLU A 167 -2.30 -0.99 -16.37
CA GLU A 167 -2.47 -0.99 -14.93
C GLU A 167 -3.83 -0.36 -14.55
N ARG A 168 -4.55 -1.03 -13.64
CA ARG A 168 -5.85 -0.62 -13.10
C ARG A 168 -6.19 -1.42 -11.85
N GLY A 169 -7.04 -0.88 -10.98
CA GLY A 169 -7.50 -1.60 -9.78
C GLY A 169 -6.32 -2.12 -8.95
N PRO A 170 -6.19 -3.45 -8.70
CA PRO A 170 -5.05 -4.00 -7.96
C PRO A 170 -3.76 -4.14 -8.77
N HIS A 171 -3.82 -4.05 -10.10
CA HIS A 171 -2.62 -4.09 -10.95
C HIS A 171 -2.00 -2.69 -10.99
N LYS A 172 -0.99 -2.47 -10.16
CA LYS A 172 -0.36 -1.17 -9.91
C LYS A 172 1.01 -1.35 -9.29
N SER A 173 1.81 -0.29 -9.33
CA SER A 173 2.99 -0.18 -8.49
C SER A 173 2.59 0.43 -7.15
N PHE A 174 3.11 -0.06 -6.03
CA PHE A 174 2.83 0.48 -4.69
C PHE A 174 4.05 0.43 -3.78
N SER A 175 4.03 1.19 -2.69
CA SER A 175 5.11 1.27 -1.71
C SER A 175 4.74 0.63 -0.37
N VAL A 176 5.75 0.34 0.45
CA VAL A 176 5.60 0.09 1.88
C VAL A 176 5.22 1.37 2.63
N TRP A 177 4.91 1.29 3.92
CA TRP A 177 4.75 2.49 4.74
C TRP A 177 6.03 3.33 4.80
N ASN A 178 5.88 4.63 4.55
CA ASN A 178 6.88 5.68 4.67
C ASN A 178 6.46 6.67 5.76
N ASN A 179 7.41 7.45 6.27
CA ASN A 179 7.15 8.43 7.34
C ASN A 179 7.18 9.85 6.79
N LEU A 180 6.07 10.57 6.95
CA LEU A 180 6.01 12.02 6.77
C LEU A 180 6.27 12.71 8.10
N LEU A 181 7.35 13.49 8.18
CA LEU A 181 7.67 14.29 9.35
C LEU A 181 7.03 15.69 9.20
N LEU A 182 6.01 15.97 10.00
CA LEU A 182 5.35 17.29 10.02
C LEU A 182 5.97 18.19 11.09
N ASP A 183 6.37 19.40 10.70
CA ASP A 183 6.94 20.45 11.57
C ASP A 183 7.96 19.90 12.60
N ARG A 184 9.02 19.23 12.11
CA ARG A 184 10.06 18.52 12.89
C ARG A 184 10.05 18.89 14.39
N GLY A 185 9.34 18.07 15.18
CA GLY A 185 9.37 18.16 16.64
C GLY A 185 10.69 17.66 17.22
N ALA A 186 10.79 17.59 18.55
CA ALA A 186 11.93 16.95 19.20
C ALA A 186 12.10 15.49 18.69
N PRO A 187 13.34 14.99 18.56
CA PRO A 187 13.59 13.61 18.14
C PRO A 187 12.78 12.63 19.00
N VAL A 188 12.03 11.74 18.36
CA VAL A 188 11.35 10.64 19.08
C VAL A 188 12.44 9.70 19.58
N PRO A 189 12.48 9.35 20.88
CA PRO A 189 13.44 8.39 21.39
C PRO A 189 13.36 7.06 20.62
N PRO A 190 14.49 6.40 20.35
CA PRO A 190 14.47 5.10 19.68
C PRO A 190 13.67 4.10 20.52
N LYS A 191 12.79 3.35 19.86
CA LYS A 191 12.04 2.27 20.51
C LYS A 191 12.97 1.10 20.85
N ALA A 192 12.57 0.27 21.81
CA ALA A 192 13.29 -0.96 22.15
C ALA A 192 13.39 -1.92 20.95
N PRO A 193 14.44 -2.75 20.82
CA PRO A 193 14.69 -3.59 19.63
C PRO A 193 13.50 -4.43 19.19
N LEU A 194 12.85 -5.17 20.10
CA LEU A 194 11.68 -6.01 19.75
C LEU A 194 10.50 -5.19 19.21
N GLU A 195 10.27 -4.00 19.77
CA GLU A 195 9.23 -3.11 19.28
C GLU A 195 9.62 -2.49 17.92
N ARG A 196 10.91 -2.27 17.65
CA ARG A 196 11.38 -1.90 16.30
C ARG A 196 11.11 -3.03 15.31
N GLY A 197 11.45 -4.27 15.66
CA GLY A 197 11.16 -5.44 14.83
C GLY A 197 9.67 -5.62 14.52
N ARG A 198 8.81 -5.43 15.54
CA ARG A 198 7.35 -5.41 15.35
C ARG A 198 6.92 -4.31 14.38
N LEU A 199 7.50 -3.11 14.46
CA LEU A 199 7.20 -2.04 13.51
C LEU A 199 7.69 -2.34 12.09
N VAL A 200 8.86 -2.97 11.93
CA VAL A 200 9.35 -3.43 10.62
C VAL A 200 8.35 -4.44 10.02
N TYR A 201 7.91 -5.42 10.80
CA TYR A 201 6.90 -6.39 10.38
C TYR A 201 5.63 -5.71 9.83
N GLN A 202 5.17 -4.65 10.49
CA GLN A 202 4.00 -3.88 10.05
C GLN A 202 4.30 -2.99 8.84
N ARG A 203 5.45 -2.31 8.82
CA ARG A 203 5.87 -1.39 7.76
C ARG A 203 5.89 -2.07 6.39
N TYR A 204 6.47 -3.26 6.34
CA TYR A 204 6.60 -4.07 5.12
C TYR A 204 5.35 -4.90 4.80
N GLY A 205 4.33 -4.86 5.66
CA GLY A 205 3.07 -5.57 5.44
C GLY A 205 3.19 -7.10 5.52
N CYS A 206 4.17 -7.63 6.26
CA CYS A 206 4.40 -9.07 6.39
C CYS A 206 3.12 -9.81 6.84
N GLY A 207 2.33 -9.16 7.71
CA GLY A 207 1.08 -9.71 8.23
C GLY A 207 -0.05 -9.84 7.21
N ALA A 208 0.04 -9.18 6.05
CA ALA A 208 -0.96 -9.35 4.99
C ALA A 208 -0.97 -10.80 4.45
N CYS A 209 0.16 -11.51 4.54
CA CYS A 209 0.26 -12.93 4.16
C CYS A 209 0.43 -13.86 5.36
N HIS A 210 1.20 -13.43 6.38
CA HIS A 210 1.58 -14.24 7.54
C HIS A 210 0.74 -13.96 8.80
N GLY A 211 -0.36 -13.23 8.66
CA GLY A 211 -1.29 -12.91 9.75
C GLY A 211 -0.84 -11.78 10.67
N ALA A 212 -1.76 -11.28 11.48
CA ALA A 212 -1.43 -10.31 12.52
C ALA A 212 -0.45 -10.94 13.53
N GLU A 213 0.59 -10.18 13.90
CA GLU A 213 1.65 -10.64 14.82
C GLU A 213 2.29 -11.97 14.40
N ALA A 214 2.35 -12.27 13.10
CA ALA A 214 2.88 -13.53 12.57
C ALA A 214 2.10 -14.81 12.97
N LYS A 215 0.88 -14.66 13.51
CA LYS A 215 0.02 -15.77 13.96
C LYS A 215 -1.10 -16.04 12.97
N GLY A 216 -0.76 -16.46 11.75
CA GLY A 216 -1.77 -16.86 10.77
C GLY A 216 -1.24 -17.04 9.36
N GLY A 217 -2.17 -17.11 8.42
CA GLY A 217 -1.89 -17.44 7.04
C GLY A 217 -3.09 -17.18 6.15
N VAL A 218 -2.87 -16.54 5.00
CA VAL A 218 -3.90 -16.47 3.94
C VAL A 218 -3.84 -17.70 3.06
N ALA A 219 -4.98 -18.08 2.47
CA ALA A 219 -5.04 -19.19 1.54
C ALA A 219 -4.13 -18.94 0.31
N ASN A 220 -3.41 -19.97 -0.11
CA ASN A 220 -2.63 -19.98 -1.35
C ASN A 220 -2.91 -21.28 -2.12
N PRO A 221 -4.12 -21.41 -2.72
CA PRO A 221 -4.54 -22.65 -3.36
C PRO A 221 -3.52 -23.17 -4.37
N GLY A 222 -3.23 -24.46 -4.28
CA GLY A 222 -2.24 -25.13 -5.13
C GLY A 222 -0.83 -25.18 -4.54
N SER A 223 -0.55 -24.49 -3.43
CA SER A 223 0.73 -24.60 -2.72
C SER A 223 0.77 -25.80 -1.76
N GLN A 224 1.97 -26.34 -1.52
CA GLN A 224 2.23 -27.25 -0.40
C GLN A 224 2.07 -26.56 0.96
N ALA A 225 2.29 -25.24 1.01
CA ALA A 225 2.11 -24.43 2.19
C ALA A 225 0.82 -23.60 2.03
N ASP A 226 -0.31 -24.30 2.04
CA ASP A 226 -1.66 -23.72 2.01
C ASP A 226 -2.39 -24.07 3.32
N PRO A 227 -2.72 -23.09 4.18
CA PRO A 227 -2.46 -21.65 4.03
C PRO A 227 -0.97 -21.30 4.13
N ILE A 228 -0.61 -20.07 3.72
CA ILE A 228 0.73 -19.50 3.95
C ILE A 228 1.09 -19.67 5.43
N PRO A 229 2.30 -20.12 5.79
CA PRO A 229 2.60 -20.49 7.17
C PRO A 229 2.67 -19.27 8.08
N ALA A 230 2.21 -19.46 9.33
CA ALA A 230 2.50 -18.55 10.43
C ALA A 230 4.02 -18.50 10.70
N LEU A 231 4.49 -17.40 11.26
CA LEU A 231 5.91 -17.17 11.53
C LEU A 231 6.24 -17.10 13.02
N ASP A 232 5.30 -17.40 13.90
CA ASP A 232 5.48 -17.42 15.35
C ASP A 232 6.29 -18.62 15.87
N ARG A 233 6.61 -19.60 15.02
CA ARG A 233 7.46 -20.77 15.33
C ARG A 233 8.71 -20.89 14.44
N VAL A 234 9.11 -19.84 13.72
CA VAL A 234 10.26 -19.93 12.78
C VAL A 234 11.57 -20.34 13.46
N ALA A 235 11.73 -20.04 14.74
CA ALA A 235 12.92 -20.38 15.51
C ALA A 235 13.14 -21.90 15.68
N GLU A 236 12.13 -22.74 15.43
CA GLU A 236 12.25 -24.21 15.50
C GLU A 236 12.97 -24.80 14.29
N GLY A 237 12.85 -24.15 13.13
CA GLY A 237 13.29 -24.71 11.84
C GLY A 237 14.33 -23.87 11.09
N PHE A 238 14.65 -22.67 11.60
CA PHE A 238 15.56 -21.74 10.94
C PHE A 238 16.57 -21.18 11.94
N THR A 239 17.83 -21.12 11.51
CA THR A 239 18.83 -20.22 12.11
C THR A 239 18.54 -18.78 11.71
N GLU A 240 19.14 -17.82 12.44
CA GLU A 240 19.04 -16.39 12.13
C GLU A 240 19.45 -16.10 10.67
N ALA A 241 20.58 -16.65 10.23
CA ALA A 241 21.10 -16.45 8.89
C ALA A 241 20.16 -17.01 7.79
N GLU A 242 19.51 -18.15 8.04
CA GLU A 242 18.61 -18.76 7.07
C GLU A 242 17.31 -17.95 6.93
N ILE A 243 16.73 -17.48 8.04
CA ILE A 243 15.51 -16.66 7.95
C ILE A 243 15.79 -15.28 7.34
N GLN A 244 16.93 -14.66 7.67
CA GLN A 244 17.35 -13.41 7.04
C GLN A 244 17.52 -13.57 5.53
N LYS A 245 18.11 -14.70 5.09
CA LYS A 245 18.24 -15.02 3.67
C LYS A 245 16.86 -15.15 3.01
N VAL A 246 15.90 -15.83 3.63
CA VAL A 246 14.52 -15.93 3.13
C VAL A 246 13.86 -14.55 3.03
N ILE A 247 14.03 -13.67 4.02
CA ILE A 247 13.50 -12.30 4.01
C ILE A 247 14.09 -11.49 2.86
N LEU A 248 15.42 -11.57 2.67
CA LEU A 248 16.11 -10.80 1.66
C LEU A 248 15.83 -11.32 0.25
N GLU A 249 15.86 -12.63 0.03
CA GLU A 249 15.74 -13.23 -1.30
C GLU A 249 14.30 -13.51 -1.72
N GLY A 250 13.36 -13.55 -0.77
CA GLY A 250 12.00 -14.02 -1.01
C GLY A 250 11.95 -15.53 -1.22
N ARG A 251 10.76 -16.06 -1.50
CA ARG A 251 10.55 -17.49 -1.70
C ARG A 251 9.33 -17.77 -2.58
N ASN A 252 9.55 -18.57 -3.63
CA ASN A 252 8.45 -19.10 -4.43
C ASN A 252 7.71 -20.20 -3.68
N ALA A 253 6.39 -20.21 -3.83
CA ALA A 253 5.56 -21.30 -3.34
C ALA A 253 5.87 -22.59 -4.12
N VAL A 254 5.97 -23.71 -3.39
CA VAL A 254 6.11 -25.03 -4.01
C VAL A 254 4.72 -25.56 -4.36
N SER A 255 4.54 -25.99 -5.61
CA SER A 255 3.28 -26.59 -6.05
C SER A 255 3.00 -27.91 -5.35
N LYS A 256 1.74 -28.12 -4.95
CA LYS A 256 1.28 -29.36 -4.31
C LYS A 256 1.35 -30.56 -5.25
N GLU A 257 0.95 -30.35 -6.50
CA GLU A 257 0.84 -31.41 -7.51
C GLU A 257 1.35 -30.92 -8.88
N PRO A 258 2.09 -31.74 -9.64
CA PRO A 258 2.46 -31.42 -11.02
C PRO A 258 1.22 -31.25 -11.91
N GLY A 259 1.13 -30.13 -12.63
CA GLY A 259 -0.03 -29.84 -13.50
C GLY A 259 -1.30 -29.39 -12.78
N GLY A 260 -1.27 -29.29 -11.44
CA GLY A 260 -2.36 -28.73 -10.64
C GLY A 260 -2.47 -27.20 -10.75
N ILE A 261 -3.37 -26.62 -9.95
CA ILE A 261 -3.52 -25.16 -9.86
C ILE A 261 -2.18 -24.57 -9.41
N ALA A 262 -1.63 -23.65 -10.19
CA ALA A 262 -0.39 -22.97 -9.83
C ALA A 262 -0.63 -22.03 -8.62
N PRO A 263 0.24 -22.08 -7.58
CA PRO A 263 0.21 -21.10 -6.51
C PRO A 263 0.31 -19.68 -7.06
N ARG A 264 -0.50 -18.77 -6.52
CA ARG A 264 -0.52 -17.37 -6.98
C ARG A 264 0.32 -16.46 -6.11
N LEU A 265 0.45 -16.78 -4.84
CA LEU A 265 1.21 -15.99 -3.89
C LEU A 265 2.61 -16.57 -3.70
N HIS A 266 3.57 -15.67 -3.63
CA HIS A 266 4.97 -15.93 -3.30
C HIS A 266 5.45 -14.86 -2.32
N MET A 267 6.50 -15.16 -1.57
CA MET A 267 7.12 -14.19 -0.69
C MET A 267 8.05 -13.29 -1.50
N ASN A 268 7.81 -11.97 -1.43
CA ASN A 268 8.63 -10.96 -2.10
C ASN A 268 10.07 -10.95 -1.57
N SER A 269 11.00 -10.50 -2.41
CA SER A 269 12.36 -10.13 -1.99
C SER A 269 12.36 -8.72 -1.39
N TRP A 270 12.98 -8.55 -0.23
CA TRP A 270 13.14 -7.25 0.43
C TRP A 270 14.55 -6.66 0.34
N LYS A 271 15.47 -7.36 -0.34
CA LYS A 271 16.90 -7.00 -0.41
C LYS A 271 17.21 -5.58 -0.89
N THR A 272 16.35 -5.00 -1.71
CA THR A 272 16.54 -3.64 -2.25
C THR A 272 15.89 -2.55 -1.40
N LEU A 273 15.02 -2.92 -0.45
CA LEU A 273 14.20 -1.98 0.32
C LEU A 273 14.47 -2.01 1.82
N MET A 274 15.01 -3.10 2.35
CA MET A 274 15.25 -3.30 3.78
C MET A 274 16.74 -3.24 4.08
N ASP A 275 17.12 -2.45 5.08
CA ASP A 275 18.51 -2.39 5.55
C ASP A 275 18.84 -3.54 6.51
N GLN A 276 20.13 -3.72 6.82
CA GLN A 276 20.59 -4.84 7.66
C GLN A 276 20.11 -4.76 9.11
N ASP A 277 19.95 -3.55 9.65
CA ASP A 277 19.46 -3.36 11.01
C ASP A 277 17.96 -3.68 11.09
N GLU A 278 17.17 -3.28 10.08
CA GLU A 278 15.77 -3.69 9.94
C GLU A 278 15.61 -5.21 9.83
N VAL A 279 16.44 -5.87 9.01
CA VAL A 279 16.46 -7.33 8.87
C VAL A 279 16.73 -7.98 10.22
N HIS A 280 17.77 -7.52 10.94
CA HIS A 280 18.15 -8.09 12.23
C HIS A 280 17.04 -7.93 13.28
N VAL A 281 16.51 -6.71 13.48
CA VAL A 281 15.45 -6.53 14.49
C VAL A 281 14.14 -7.22 14.11
N LEU A 282 13.84 -7.38 12.82
CA LEU A 282 12.70 -8.18 12.36
C LEU A 282 12.90 -9.65 12.73
N THR A 283 14.09 -10.19 12.51
CA THR A 283 14.41 -11.57 12.91
C THR A 283 14.31 -11.77 14.42
N ASP A 284 14.87 -10.87 15.22
CA ASP A 284 14.74 -10.89 16.69
C ASP A 284 13.28 -10.93 17.12
N TYR A 285 12.45 -10.07 16.51
CA TYR A 285 11.02 -10.04 16.78
C TYR A 285 10.36 -11.38 16.45
N LEU A 286 10.59 -11.96 15.26
CA LEU A 286 10.01 -13.24 14.88
C LEU A 286 10.44 -14.37 15.83
N PHE A 287 11.69 -14.39 16.25
CA PHE A 287 12.21 -15.40 17.18
C PHE A 287 11.62 -15.24 18.58
N SER A 288 11.35 -14.00 18.99
CA SER A 288 10.71 -13.70 20.29
C SER A 288 9.27 -14.18 20.39
N LEU A 289 8.60 -14.48 19.27
CA LEU A 289 7.20 -14.94 19.25
C LEU A 289 7.04 -16.42 19.62
N MET A 290 8.13 -17.18 19.64
CA MET A 290 8.11 -18.60 19.99
C MET A 290 7.49 -18.80 21.39
N PRO A 291 6.46 -19.65 21.54
CA PRO A 291 5.84 -19.91 22.83
C PRO A 291 6.86 -20.40 23.87
N GLN A 292 6.94 -19.73 25.02
CA GLN A 292 7.82 -20.13 26.12
C GLN A 292 7.26 -21.37 26.83
N GLY A 293 8.03 -22.47 26.86
CA GLY A 293 7.69 -23.68 27.63
C GLY A 293 7.48 -24.96 26.82
N GLU A 294 7.39 -24.87 25.49
CA GLU A 294 7.47 -26.04 24.60
C GLU A 294 8.95 -26.28 24.27
N LYS A 295 9.61 -27.17 25.01
CA LYS A 295 10.91 -27.70 24.55
C LYS A 295 10.65 -28.50 23.27
N SER A 296 11.47 -28.31 22.24
CA SER A 296 11.45 -29.19 21.08
C SER A 296 11.76 -30.62 21.55
N GLU A 297 10.76 -31.49 21.55
CA GLU A 297 10.98 -32.93 21.71
C GLU A 297 11.45 -33.50 20.37
N TRP A 298 12.66 -33.15 19.91
CA TRP A 298 13.33 -33.84 18.81
C TRP A 298 14.84 -33.80 19.00
#